data_AF-A0A7S2QHP0-F1
#
_entry.id   AF-A0A7S2QHP0-F1
#
_cell.length_a   1.000
_cell.length_b   1.000
_cell.length_c   1.000
_cell.angle_alpha   90.00
_cell.angle_beta   90.00
_cell.angle_gamma   90.00
#
_symmetry.space_group_name_H-M   'P 1'
#
loop_
_entity.id
_entity.type
_entity.pdbx_description
1 polymer ?
#
loop_
_entity_poly.entity_id
_entity_poly.type
_entity_poly.pdbx_seq_one_letter_code
_entity_poly.pdbx_strand_id
1 'polypeptide(L)'
;TAPGAGPAQVGGVAALAAGAAAGGAGALASARRDQRRRGRATKAGRCSVSATIERQDESVGQAAKLEQYVKERGGNKVLKRILIANNGMAATKAILSMKQWAYMDLGLDNVFEFVVMATRDDL
;
A
#
# COMPACT_ATOMS: atom_id res chain seq x y z
N THR A 1 15.65 53.98 13.34
CA THR A 1 14.49 54.64 12.72
C THR A 1 13.55 53.58 12.20
N ALA A 2 12.45 53.31 12.93
CA ALA A 2 11.32 52.53 12.44
C ALA A 2 10.55 53.35 11.37
N PRO A 3 9.68 52.72 10.55
CA PRO A 3 8.33 52.36 10.98
C PRO A 3 7.98 50.90 10.61
N GLY A 4 7.06 50.17 11.25
CA GLY A 4 5.79 50.57 11.83
C GLY A 4 4.65 50.12 10.90
N ALA A 5 4.17 48.88 11.05
CA ALA A 5 2.88 48.45 10.52
C ALA A 5 2.31 47.32 11.41
N GLY A 6 1.25 47.66 12.13
CA GLY A 6 0.51 46.75 13.02
C GLY A 6 -0.51 45.86 12.29
N PRO A 7 -1.28 45.07 13.04
CA PRO A 7 -1.95 43.86 12.57
C PRO A 7 -3.37 44.09 12.06
N ALA A 8 -3.77 43.34 11.02
CA ALA A 8 -5.16 43.21 10.61
C ALA A 8 -5.80 41.99 11.31
N GLN A 9 -6.69 42.27 12.26
CA GLN A 9 -7.80 41.36 12.57
C GLN A 9 -8.82 41.39 11.44
N VAL A 10 -9.50 40.27 11.16
CA VAL A 10 -10.98 40.18 11.15
C VAL A 10 -11.44 38.76 10.83
N GLY A 11 -12.51 38.33 11.49
CA GLY A 11 -13.56 37.57 10.80
C GLY A 11 -13.70 36.10 11.17
N GLY A 12 -14.30 35.83 12.33
CA GLY A 12 -14.99 34.58 12.55
C GLY A 12 -16.16 34.43 11.59
N VAL A 13 -16.34 33.22 11.05
CA VAL A 13 -17.61 32.78 10.44
C VAL A 13 -18.02 31.47 11.12
N ALA A 14 -19.17 31.56 11.75
CA ALA A 14 -19.93 30.46 12.30
C ALA A 14 -20.68 29.70 11.19
N ALA A 15 -21.40 28.65 11.61
CA ALA A 15 -22.36 27.83 10.87
C ALA A 15 -21.75 26.60 10.21
N LEU A 16 -22.36 25.42 10.21
CA LEU A 16 -23.72 25.02 10.55
C LEU A 16 -23.69 23.51 10.85
N ALA A 17 -24.40 23.09 11.90
CA ALA A 17 -24.66 21.68 12.19
C ALA A 17 -25.51 21.03 11.09
N ALA A 18 -25.04 19.91 10.54
CA ALA A 18 -25.83 19.02 9.68
C ALA A 18 -26.16 17.74 10.45
N GLY A 19 -27.43 17.57 10.80
CA GLY A 19 -27.96 16.38 11.44
C GLY A 19 -28.03 15.19 10.49
N ALA A 20 -27.47 14.06 10.93
CA ALA A 20 -27.55 12.78 10.22
C ALA A 20 -28.74 11.97 10.75
N ALA A 21 -29.74 11.78 9.89
CA ALA A 21 -30.82 10.82 10.09
C ALA A 21 -30.31 9.40 9.77
N ALA A 22 -30.32 8.50 10.75
CA ALA A 22 -30.01 7.08 10.56
C ALA A 22 -31.31 6.26 10.62
N GLY A 23 -31.68 5.69 9.47
CA GLY A 23 -32.83 4.82 9.30
C GLY A 23 -32.54 3.35 9.65
N GLY A 24 -33.54 2.73 10.26
CA GLY A 24 -33.96 1.32 10.15
C GLY A 24 -32.91 0.24 9.90
N ALA A 25 -32.51 -0.46 10.96
CA ALA A 25 -31.87 -1.76 10.90
C ALA A 25 -32.92 -2.85 10.57
N GLY A 26 -32.91 -3.33 9.33
CA GLY A 26 -33.63 -4.54 8.92
C GLY A 26 -32.74 -5.78 8.95
N ALA A 27 -33.39 -6.93 9.17
CA ALA A 27 -32.92 -8.30 8.97
C ALA A 27 -32.05 -8.94 10.08
N LEU A 28 -32.73 -9.38 11.15
CA LEU A 28 -32.23 -10.47 11.99
C LEU A 28 -32.49 -11.82 11.31
N ALA A 29 -31.38 -12.46 10.96
CA ALA A 29 -31.27 -13.81 10.44
C ALA A 29 -31.80 -14.85 11.44
N SER A 30 -32.43 -15.91 10.94
CA SER A 30 -32.30 -17.21 11.61
C SER A 30 -32.55 -18.40 10.70
N ALA A 31 -31.61 -19.33 10.80
CA ALA A 31 -31.81 -20.77 10.73
C ALA A 31 -32.33 -21.37 9.41
N ARG A 32 -31.44 -22.10 8.74
CA ARG A 32 -31.52 -23.57 8.71
C ARG A 32 -30.21 -24.15 8.18
N ARG A 33 -29.42 -24.64 9.13
CA ARG A 33 -28.21 -25.43 8.91
C ARG A 33 -28.67 -26.83 8.50
N ASP A 34 -28.84 -27.07 7.21
CA ASP A 34 -29.17 -28.41 6.70
C ASP A 34 -27.86 -29.19 6.45
N GLN A 35 -27.52 -30.04 7.41
CA GLN A 35 -26.52 -31.08 7.28
C GLN A 35 -27.13 -32.24 6.49
N ARG A 36 -26.84 -32.32 5.20
CA ARG A 36 -27.01 -33.56 4.44
C ARG A 36 -25.70 -34.03 3.85
N ARG A 37 -25.13 -35.01 4.55
CA ARG A 37 -24.18 -36.00 4.04
C ARG A 37 -24.70 -36.58 2.71
N ARG A 38 -23.95 -36.36 1.64
CA ARG A 38 -23.82 -37.21 0.45
C ARG A 38 -22.34 -37.14 0.10
N GLY A 39 -21.56 -38.19 0.26
CA GLY A 39 -21.65 -39.42 -0.52
C GLY A 39 -20.30 -39.54 -1.24
N ARG A 40 -19.53 -40.55 -0.83
CA ARG A 40 -18.23 -40.93 -1.36
C ARG A 40 -18.33 -41.21 -2.87
N ALA A 41 -17.51 -40.55 -3.69
CA ALA A 41 -17.24 -40.96 -5.06
C ALA A 41 -15.73 -40.97 -5.32
N THR A 42 -15.30 -42.08 -5.90
CA THR A 42 -13.93 -42.53 -6.10
C THR A 42 -13.31 -41.99 -7.39
N LYS A 43 -12.03 -41.64 -7.30
CA LYS A 43 -10.94 -41.79 -8.29
C LYS A 43 -11.23 -41.35 -9.75
N ALA A 44 -10.63 -40.24 -10.15
CA ALA A 44 -10.04 -40.07 -11.48
C ALA A 44 -8.92 -39.02 -11.38
N GLY A 45 -7.74 -39.40 -11.85
CA GLY A 45 -6.60 -38.50 -11.92
C GLY A 45 -6.82 -37.42 -12.97
N ARG A 46 -6.46 -36.19 -12.61
CA ARG A 46 -5.81 -35.27 -13.52
C ARG A 46 -4.97 -34.30 -12.69
N CYS A 47 -3.67 -34.59 -12.58
CA CYS A 47 -2.69 -33.54 -12.41
C CYS A 47 -2.71 -32.74 -13.71
N SER A 48 -3.59 -31.74 -13.82
CA SER A 48 -3.43 -30.73 -14.85
C SER A 48 -2.23 -29.88 -14.46
N VAL A 49 -1.07 -30.29 -14.95
CA VAL A 49 0.09 -29.42 -15.05
C VAL A 49 -0.35 -28.24 -15.91
N SER A 50 -0.70 -27.13 -15.28
CA SER A 50 -0.95 -25.85 -15.95
C SER A 50 -0.94 -24.78 -14.88
N ALA A 51 0.28 -24.44 -14.45
CA ALA A 51 0.72 -23.06 -14.31
C ALA A 51 2.14 -23.08 -13.74
N THR A 52 3.12 -23.45 -14.57
CA THR A 52 4.41 -22.80 -14.45
C THR A 52 4.13 -21.34 -14.80
N ILE A 53 3.64 -20.57 -13.83
CA ILE A 53 3.64 -19.11 -13.91
C ILE A 53 5.13 -18.79 -13.92
N GLU A 54 5.69 -18.61 -15.11
CA GLU A 54 6.92 -17.86 -15.24
C GLU A 54 6.59 -16.50 -14.63
N ARG A 55 7.03 -16.30 -13.37
CA ARG A 55 7.00 -14.99 -12.73
C ARG A 55 7.71 -14.07 -13.70
N GLN A 56 6.97 -13.18 -14.34
CA GLN A 56 7.54 -12.23 -15.28
C GLN A 56 8.68 -11.48 -14.58
N ASP A 57 9.89 -11.69 -15.07
CA ASP A 57 11.10 -11.08 -14.52
C ASP A 57 11.24 -9.64 -15.05
N GLU A 58 10.22 -8.82 -14.82
CA GLU A 58 10.24 -7.38 -15.10
C GLU A 58 11.32 -6.66 -14.25
N SER A 59 11.91 -7.36 -13.28
CA SER A 59 12.93 -6.86 -12.37
C SER A 59 14.25 -6.51 -13.08
N VAL A 60 14.61 -7.25 -14.14
CA VAL A 60 15.88 -7.05 -14.86
C VAL A 60 15.92 -5.69 -15.56
N GLY A 61 14.82 -5.29 -16.22
CA GLY A 61 14.71 -4.01 -16.90
C GLY A 61 14.63 -2.82 -15.94
N GLN A 62 13.97 -3.00 -14.80
CA GLN A 62 13.85 -1.97 -13.76
C GLN A 62 15.20 -1.68 -13.08
N ALA A 63 15.99 -2.72 -12.84
CA ALA A 63 17.33 -2.59 -12.26
C ALA A 63 18.28 -1.76 -13.15
N ALA A 64 18.23 -1.94 -14.47
CA ALA A 64 19.08 -1.20 -15.41
C ALA A 64 18.78 0.31 -15.40
N LYS A 65 17.48 0.70 -15.37
CA LYS A 65 17.07 2.11 -15.26
C LYS A 65 17.55 2.76 -13.96
N LEU A 66 17.45 2.04 -12.85
CA LEU A 66 17.93 2.55 -11.56
C LEU A 66 19.47 2.70 -11.55
N GLU A 67 20.19 1.75 -12.14
CA GLU A 67 21.65 1.81 -12.26
C GLU A 67 22.10 3.00 -13.12
N GLN A 68 21.39 3.30 -14.21
CA GLN A 68 21.65 4.47 -15.03
C GLN A 68 21.40 5.76 -14.25
N TYR A 69 20.25 5.86 -13.58
CA TYR A 69 19.88 7.03 -12.77
C TYR A 69 20.91 7.33 -11.67
N VAL A 70 21.42 6.29 -11.00
CA VAL A 70 22.44 6.44 -9.95
C VAL A 70 23.78 6.92 -10.53
N LYS A 71 24.19 6.42 -11.70
CA LYS A 71 25.41 6.86 -12.39
C LYS A 71 25.32 8.33 -12.84
N GLU A 72 24.19 8.74 -13.38
CA GLU A 72 23.93 10.12 -13.82
C GLU A 72 24.00 11.12 -12.65
N ARG A 73 23.58 10.70 -11.44
CA ARG A 73 23.65 11.52 -10.22
C ARG A 73 24.98 11.38 -9.46
N GLY A 74 25.96 10.67 -10.00
CA GLY A 74 27.28 10.48 -9.37
C GLY A 74 27.29 9.53 -8.16
N GLY A 75 26.25 8.70 -8.00
CA GLY A 75 26.19 7.67 -6.97
C GLY A 75 26.97 6.42 -7.35
N ASN A 76 27.49 5.72 -6.35
CA ASN A 76 28.34 4.54 -6.53
C ASN A 76 27.64 3.22 -6.13
N LYS A 77 26.58 3.29 -5.33
CA LYS A 77 25.85 2.12 -4.83
C LYS A 77 24.37 2.23 -5.15
N VAL A 78 23.83 1.15 -5.72
CA VAL A 78 22.43 1.04 -6.12
C VAL A 78 21.67 0.24 -5.06
N LEU A 79 20.67 0.88 -4.46
CA LEU A 79 19.85 0.27 -3.40
C LEU A 79 18.61 -0.36 -4.03
N LYS A 80 18.57 -1.69 -4.07
CA LYS A 80 17.42 -2.47 -4.59
C LYS A 80 16.48 -2.96 -3.48
N ARG A 81 17.05 -3.23 -2.30
CA ARG A 81 16.36 -3.75 -1.12
C ARG A 81 16.50 -2.78 0.05
N ILE A 82 15.39 -2.49 0.71
CA ILE A 82 15.32 -1.53 1.82
C ILE A 82 14.67 -2.23 3.02
N LEU A 83 15.40 -2.30 4.13
CA LEU A 83 14.88 -2.79 5.41
C LEU A 83 14.28 -1.62 6.20
N ILE A 84 13.03 -1.75 6.60
CA ILE A 84 12.34 -0.80 7.46
C ILE A 84 12.27 -1.42 8.86
N ALA A 85 13.08 -0.88 9.75
CA ALA A 85 13.15 -1.27 11.16
C ALA A 85 12.28 -0.37 12.07
N ASN A 86 11.27 0.27 11.47
CA ASN A 86 10.29 1.09 12.18
C ASN A 86 8.89 0.55 11.89
N ASN A 87 7.94 0.85 12.76
CA ASN A 87 6.58 0.34 12.70
C ASN A 87 5.58 1.49 12.51
N GLY A 88 4.29 1.15 12.38
CA GLY A 88 3.20 2.12 12.33
C GLY A 88 3.29 3.15 11.20
N MET A 89 2.82 4.37 11.45
CA MET A 89 2.71 5.42 10.42
C MET A 89 4.04 5.85 9.81
N ALA A 90 5.14 5.74 10.57
CA ALA A 90 6.47 6.12 10.08
C ALA A 90 6.91 5.21 8.93
N ALA A 91 6.72 3.90 9.07
CA ALA A 91 6.98 2.92 8.02
C ALA A 91 6.13 3.22 6.77
N THR A 92 4.83 3.42 6.97
CA THR A 92 3.89 3.68 5.87
C THR A 92 4.23 4.95 5.10
N LYS A 93 4.58 6.05 5.80
CA LYS A 93 4.97 7.31 5.16
C LYS A 93 6.26 7.17 4.37
N ALA A 94 7.25 6.45 4.89
CA ALA A 94 8.50 6.20 4.19
C ALA A 94 8.27 5.41 2.89
N ILE A 95 7.51 4.31 2.96
CA ILE A 95 7.20 3.47 1.80
C ILE A 95 6.45 4.29 0.74
N LEU A 96 5.39 5.00 1.13
CA LEU A 96 4.58 5.79 0.21
C LEU A 96 5.39 6.92 -0.43
N SER A 97 6.24 7.61 0.33
CA SER A 97 7.08 8.67 -0.20
C SER A 97 8.10 8.14 -1.23
N MET A 98 8.72 6.99 -0.96
CA MET A 98 9.67 6.37 -1.90
C MET A 98 8.97 5.84 -3.16
N LYS A 99 7.79 5.23 -3.03
CA LYS A 99 7.00 4.78 -4.18
C LYS A 99 6.50 5.93 -5.03
N GLN A 100 6.01 7.00 -4.42
CA GLN A 100 5.59 8.20 -5.13
C GLN A 100 6.75 8.80 -5.92
N TRP A 101 7.92 8.90 -5.30
CA TRP A 101 9.12 9.37 -5.98
C TRP A 101 9.54 8.44 -7.13
N ALA A 102 9.51 7.12 -6.94
CA ALA A 102 9.87 6.16 -7.98
C ALA A 102 8.97 6.27 -9.21
N TYR A 103 7.67 6.49 -8.99
CA TYR A 103 6.75 6.75 -10.09
C TYR A 103 7.06 8.08 -10.81
N MET A 104 7.39 9.14 -10.06
CA MET A 104 7.64 10.47 -10.65
C MET A 104 8.97 10.55 -11.41
N ASP A 105 10.05 9.99 -10.87
CA ASP A 105 11.39 10.12 -11.44
C ASP A 105 11.73 8.99 -12.42
N LEU A 106 11.33 7.75 -12.11
CA LEU A 106 11.71 6.56 -12.89
C LEU A 106 10.56 6.05 -13.77
N GLY A 107 9.32 6.48 -13.50
CA GLY A 107 8.12 6.00 -14.21
C GLY A 107 7.80 4.54 -13.93
N LEU A 108 8.23 4.01 -12.78
CA LEU A 108 8.14 2.60 -12.43
C LEU A 108 7.62 2.42 -11.00
N ASP A 109 6.66 1.51 -10.81
CA ASP A 109 5.96 1.33 -9.52
C ASP A 109 6.66 0.35 -8.55
N ASN A 110 7.47 -0.58 -9.07
CA ASN A 110 8.00 -1.72 -8.30
C ASN A 110 9.53 -1.81 -8.34
N VAL A 111 10.23 -0.67 -8.31
CA VAL A 111 11.70 -0.64 -8.38
C VAL A 111 12.37 -1.14 -7.09
N PHE A 112 11.73 -0.95 -5.94
CA PHE A 112 12.29 -1.26 -4.63
C PHE A 112 11.57 -2.44 -3.98
N GLU A 113 12.36 -3.35 -3.41
CA GLU A 113 11.87 -4.40 -2.53
C GLU A 113 11.96 -3.91 -1.07
N PHE A 114 10.81 -3.76 -0.44
CA PHE A 114 10.69 -3.34 0.96
C PHE A 114 10.56 -4.56 1.86
N VAL A 115 11.49 -4.71 2.80
CA VAL A 115 11.43 -5.70 3.88
C VAL A 115 11.10 -4.94 5.15
N VAL A 116 10.03 -5.32 5.85
CA VAL A 116 9.60 -4.65 7.08
C VAL A 116 9.75 -5.62 8.25
N MET A 117 10.24 -5.12 9.38
CA MET A 117 10.21 -5.85 10.64
C MET A 117 8.80 -5.78 11.21
N ALA A 118 8.14 -6.93 11.37
CA ALA A 118 6.82 -7.01 12.01
C ALA A 118 6.97 -7.62 13.40
N THR A 119 6.40 -6.97 14.40
CA THR A 119 6.16 -7.57 15.72
C THR A 119 4.76 -8.17 15.77
N ARG A 120 4.46 -8.98 16.80
CA ARG A 120 3.14 -9.59 16.96
C ARG A 120 2.01 -8.56 17.04
N ASP A 121 2.28 -7.39 17.59
CA ASP A 121 1.29 -6.34 17.79
C ASP A 121 1.03 -5.50 16.52
N ASP A 122 1.81 -5.72 15.45
CA ASP A 122 1.65 -5.03 14.16
C ASP A 122 0.79 -5.80 13.13
N LEU A 123 0.39 -7.04 13.45
CA LEU A 123 -0.42 -7.95 12.60
C LEU A 123 -1.92 -7.80 12.87
#